data_AF-A0A2E6X9I1-F1
#
_entry.id   AF-A0A2E6X9I1-F1
#
_cell.length_a   1.000
_cell.length_b   1.000
_cell.length_c   1.000
_cell.angle_alpha   90.00
_cell.angle_beta   90.00
_cell.angle_gamma   90.00
#
_symmetry.space_group_name_H-M   'P 1'
#
loop_
_entity.id
_entity.type
_entity.pdbx_description
1 polymer ?
#
loop_
_entity_poly.entity_id
_entity_poly.type
_entity_poly.pdbx_seq_one_letter_code
_entity_poly.pdbx_strand_id
1 'polypeptide(L)'
;MYKNIFEAERAITSLILKDNNCSGHFRYAYQPNTCKLDLITYNPVHKTHFLLHTITGTTQLDTLNKMYNYVFNLKKTLKSKENKISNYTINWYNNENQETFNSSFYGISLIDVIRKFYYGKSQDSITIFNIKLNPIS
;
A
#
# COMPACT_ATOMS: atom_id res chain seq x y z
N MET A 1 13.46 16.79 6.79
CA MET A 1 13.99 15.90 5.74
C MET A 1 14.89 14.88 6.42
N TYR A 2 14.73 13.59 6.11
CA TYR A 2 15.52 12.54 6.78
C TYR A 2 16.99 12.60 6.40
N LYS A 3 17.88 12.26 7.34
CA LYS A 3 19.33 12.35 7.14
C LYS A 3 19.90 11.15 6.38
N ASN A 4 19.21 10.01 6.39
CA ASN A 4 19.59 8.82 5.63
C ASN A 4 18.37 7.92 5.34
N ILE A 5 18.60 6.89 4.53
CA ILE A 5 17.60 5.91 4.07
C ILE A 5 16.99 5.14 5.25
N PHE A 6 17.82 4.62 6.15
CA PHE A 6 17.37 3.79 7.28
C PHE A 6 16.45 4.55 8.24
N GLU A 7 16.75 5.82 8.49
CA GLU A 7 15.92 6.69 9.31
C GLU A 7 14.52 6.86 8.70
N ALA A 8 14.46 7.10 7.39
CA ALA A 8 13.20 7.29 6.67
C ALA A 8 12.38 6.00 6.59
N GLU A 9 13.01 4.87 6.23
CA GLU A 9 12.34 3.56 6.18
C GLU A 9 11.80 3.16 7.56
N ARG A 10 12.59 3.33 8.62
CA ARG A 10 12.15 3.08 10.00
C ARG A 10 10.96 3.94 10.38
N ALA A 11 10.98 5.23 10.02
CA ALA A 11 9.89 6.14 10.31
C ALA A 11 8.59 5.74 9.61
N ILE A 12 8.67 5.39 8.31
CA ILE A 12 7.53 4.93 7.52
C ILE A 12 6.98 3.61 8.09
N THR A 13 7.84 2.63 8.35
CA THR A 13 7.42 1.34 8.93
C THR A 13 6.79 1.52 10.31
N SER A 14 7.31 2.44 11.13
CA SER A 14 6.72 2.75 12.43
C SER A 14 5.31 3.34 12.32
N LEU A 15 5.04 4.16 11.28
CA LEU A 15 3.68 4.68 11.03
C LEU A 15 2.71 3.57 10.66
N ILE A 16 3.11 2.65 9.78
CA ILE A 16 2.28 1.52 9.34
C ILE A 16 2.01 0.57 10.51
N LEU A 17 3.05 0.22 11.28
CA LEU A 17 2.93 -0.69 12.41
C LEU A 17 1.95 -0.14 13.46
N LYS A 18 2.03 1.15 13.78
CA LYS A 18 1.11 1.82 14.71
C LYS A 18 -0.32 1.90 14.20
N ASP A 19 -0.53 1.83 12.88
CA ASP A 19 -1.86 1.94 12.28
C ASP A 19 -2.61 0.62 12.28
N ASN A 20 -1.97 -0.47 11.86
CA ASN A 20 -2.66 -1.73 11.60
C ASN A 20 -1.80 -2.99 11.86
N ASN A 21 -0.72 -2.86 12.64
CA ASN A 21 0.22 -3.93 12.97
C ASN A 21 0.86 -4.63 11.74
N CYS A 22 0.85 -3.99 10.57
CA CYS A 22 1.58 -4.47 9.40
C CYS A 22 3.01 -3.93 9.40
N SER A 23 3.90 -4.64 8.70
CA SER A 23 5.25 -4.15 8.41
C SER A 23 5.31 -3.48 7.04
N GLY A 24 6.16 -2.45 6.92
CA GLY A 24 6.45 -1.77 5.65
C GLY A 24 7.72 -2.34 5.01
N HIS A 25 7.63 -2.62 3.71
CA HIS A 25 8.72 -3.16 2.89
C HIS A 25 8.91 -2.28 1.66
N PHE A 26 10.17 -2.02 1.30
CA PHE A 26 10.54 -1.03 0.29
C PHE A 26 11.18 -1.74 -0.91
N ARG A 27 10.64 -1.49 -2.09
CA ARG A 27 11.22 -1.99 -3.34
C ARG A 27 11.60 -0.83 -4.24
N TYR A 28 12.88 -0.72 -4.51
CA TYR A 28 13.44 0.33 -5.37
C TYR A 28 13.71 -0.21 -6.76
N ALA A 29 13.37 0.59 -7.78
CA ALA A 29 13.80 0.39 -9.15
C ALA A 29 14.49 1.67 -9.63
N TYR A 30 15.74 1.52 -10.06
CA TYR A 30 16.59 2.63 -10.50
C TYR A 30 16.55 2.76 -12.02
N GLN A 31 16.40 3.99 -12.48
CA GLN A 31 16.51 4.41 -13.87
C GLN A 31 17.51 5.58 -13.93
N PRO A 32 18.07 5.93 -15.10
CA PRO A 32 19.19 6.88 -15.19
C PRO A 32 19.01 8.20 -14.43
N ASN A 33 17.79 8.73 -14.35
CA ASN A 33 17.47 10.01 -13.68
C ASN A 33 16.35 9.91 -12.64
N THR A 34 15.87 8.70 -12.36
CA THR A 34 14.70 8.51 -11.50
C THR A 34 14.84 7.26 -10.65
N CYS A 35 14.24 7.32 -9.47
CA CYS A 35 14.04 6.19 -8.58
C CYS A 35 12.54 5.98 -8.44
N LYS A 36 12.08 4.76 -8.65
CA LYS A 36 10.72 4.33 -8.32
C LYS A 36 10.78 3.55 -7.00
N LEU A 37 9.93 3.93 -6.06
CA LEU A 37 9.72 3.26 -4.79
C LEU A 37 8.30 2.68 -4.74
N ASP A 38 8.21 1.36 -4.66
CA ASP A 38 6.98 0.66 -4.29
C ASP A 38 7.03 0.36 -2.78
N LEU A 39 6.04 0.84 -2.03
CA LEU A 39 5.86 0.55 -0.61
C LEU A 39 4.82 -0.57 -0.46
N ILE A 40 5.26 -1.69 0.09
CA ILE A 40 4.46 -2.89 0.31
C ILE A 40 4.17 -3.03 1.80
N THR A 41 2.93 -3.34 2.16
CA THR A 41 2.58 -3.76 3.52
C THR A 41 2.52 -5.27 3.60
N TYR A 42 3.00 -5.85 4.70
CA TYR A 42 2.83 -7.27 5.01
C TYR A 42 2.07 -7.41 6.33
N ASN A 43 0.95 -8.13 6.28
CA ASN A 43 0.15 -8.48 7.46
C ASN A 43 0.65 -9.82 8.03
N PRO A 44 1.21 -9.84 9.25
CA PRO A 44 1.78 -11.05 9.82
C PRO A 44 0.72 -12.10 10.22
N VAL A 45 -0.53 -11.68 10.45
CA VAL A 45 -1.64 -12.59 10.81
C VAL A 45 -2.13 -13.33 9.57
N HIS A 46 -2.42 -12.60 8.50
CA HIS A 46 -2.94 -13.18 7.25
C HIS A 46 -1.84 -13.69 6.31
N LYS A 47 -0.57 -13.53 6.69
CA LYS A 47 0.62 -13.93 5.93
C LYS A 47 0.56 -13.49 4.45
N THR A 48 0.02 -12.30 4.21
CA THR A 48 -0.17 -11.74 2.87
C THR A 48 0.37 -10.32 2.82
N HIS A 49 0.68 -9.88 1.61
CA HIS A 49 1.24 -8.56 1.35
C HIS A 49 0.42 -7.81 0.33
N PHE A 50 0.44 -6.48 0.35
CA PHE A 50 -0.24 -5.65 -0.64
C PHE A 50 0.57 -4.40 -0.97
N LEU A 51 0.42 -3.88 -2.18
CA LEU A 51 0.99 -2.58 -2.50
C LEU A 51 0.18 -1.48 -1.80
N LEU A 52 0.84 -0.68 -0.98
CA LEU A 52 0.23 0.50 -0.39
C LEU A 52 0.24 1.66 -1.40
N HIS A 53 1.42 1.97 -1.93
CA HIS A 53 1.61 3.08 -2.84
C HIS A 53 2.90 2.97 -3.65
N THR A 54 2.94 3.66 -4.78
CA THR A 54 4.09 3.78 -5.67
C THR A 54 4.44 5.25 -5.82
N ILE A 55 5.72 5.60 -5.68
CA ILE A 55 6.23 6.96 -5.89
C ILE A 55 7.41 6.93 -6.84
N THR A 56 7.49 7.91 -7.73
CA THR A 56 8.68 8.19 -8.52
C THR A 56 9.31 9.51 -8.06
N GLY A 57 10.62 9.52 -7.95
CA GLY A 57 11.41 10.66 -7.53
C GLY A 57 12.75 10.70 -8.25
N THR A 58 13.56 11.71 -7.97
CA THR A 58 14.88 11.88 -8.59
C THR A 58 15.95 11.00 -7.93
N THR A 59 15.82 10.78 -6.62
CA THR A 59 16.74 9.96 -5.82
C THR A 59 15.97 9.05 -4.88
N GLN A 60 16.65 8.03 -4.34
CA GLN A 60 16.08 7.16 -3.31
C GLN A 60 15.57 7.97 -2.09
N LEU A 61 16.37 8.93 -1.61
CA LEU A 61 15.99 9.75 -0.46
C LEU A 61 14.81 10.70 -0.80
N ASP A 62 14.75 11.23 -2.02
CA ASP A 62 13.59 11.99 -2.50
C ASP A 62 12.31 11.13 -2.48
N THR A 63 12.37 9.90 -3.02
CA THR A 63 11.21 8.98 -2.99
C THR A 63 10.76 8.65 -1.57
N LEU A 64 11.71 8.47 -0.64
CA LEU A 64 11.40 8.20 0.76
C LEU A 64 10.77 9.38 1.48
N ASN A 65 11.27 10.61 1.26
CA ASN A 65 10.64 11.80 1.83
C ASN A 65 9.21 11.98 1.29
N LYS A 66 9.00 11.79 -0.01
CA LYS A 66 7.67 11.80 -0.63
C LYS A 66 6.76 10.70 -0.06
N MET A 67 7.30 9.50 0.14
CA MET A 67 6.55 8.36 0.69
C MET A 67 6.16 8.57 2.14
N TYR A 68 7.07 9.09 2.96
CA TYR A 68 6.75 9.47 4.33
C TYR A 68 5.63 10.52 4.36
N ASN A 69 5.75 11.58 3.56
CA ASN A 69 4.70 12.60 3.48
C ASN A 69 3.36 12.01 3.05
N TYR A 70 3.35 11.07 2.10
CA TYR A 70 2.14 10.35 1.70
C TYR A 70 1.53 9.57 2.87
N VAL A 71 2.32 8.71 3.54
CA VAL A 71 1.82 7.85 4.63
C VAL A 71 1.39 8.68 5.84
N PHE A 72 2.16 9.68 6.24
CA PHE A 72 1.86 10.56 7.36
C PHE A 72 0.54 11.33 7.15
N ASN A 73 0.30 11.81 5.93
CA ASN A 73 -0.90 12.57 5.61
C ASN A 73 -2.09 11.69 5.19
N LEU A 74 -1.91 10.38 4.99
CA LEU A 74 -2.94 9.49 4.44
C LEU A 74 -4.28 9.63 5.20
N LYS A 75 -4.27 9.53 6.53
CA LYS A 75 -5.48 9.69 7.35
C LYS A 75 -6.15 11.04 7.20
N LYS A 76 -5.36 12.12 7.08
CA LYS A 76 -5.89 13.47 6.87
C LYS A 76 -6.51 13.60 5.49
N THR A 77 -5.83 13.10 4.47
CA THR A 77 -6.33 13.08 3.10
C THR A 77 -7.65 12.30 3.01
N LEU A 78 -7.72 11.11 3.61
CA LEU A 78 -8.92 10.27 3.64
C LEU A 78 -10.15 10.93 4.30
N LYS A 79 -9.93 11.87 5.23
CA LYS A 79 -11.00 12.64 5.89
C LYS A 79 -11.41 13.92 5.13
N SER A 80 -10.65 14.33 4.12
CA SER A 80 -10.98 15.52 3.33
C SER A 80 -12.12 15.21 2.37
N LYS A 81 -13.17 16.05 2.37
CA LYS A 81 -14.32 15.95 1.44
C LYS A 81 -13.94 16.12 -0.04
N GLU A 82 -12.76 16.67 -0.31
CA GLU A 82 -12.25 16.91 -1.67
C GLU A 82 -11.36 15.76 -2.18
N ASN A 83 -11.13 14.72 -1.38
CA ASN A 83 -10.25 13.63 -1.81
C ASN A 83 -10.94 12.79 -2.90
N LYS A 84 -10.15 12.33 -3.88
CA LYS A 84 -10.58 11.38 -4.92
C LYS A 84 -10.33 9.92 -4.52
N ILE A 85 -10.09 9.65 -3.23
CA ILE A 85 -9.64 8.35 -2.74
C ILE A 85 -10.83 7.66 -2.06
N SER A 86 -11.30 6.58 -2.66
CA SER A 86 -12.37 5.78 -2.08
C SER A 86 -11.79 4.57 -1.34
N ASN A 87 -12.56 4.09 -0.37
CA ASN A 87 -12.27 2.87 0.37
C ASN A 87 -13.02 1.69 -0.27
N TYR A 88 -12.32 0.61 -0.56
CA TYR A 88 -12.88 -0.61 -1.13
C TYR A 88 -12.54 -1.79 -0.23
N THR A 89 -13.47 -2.72 -0.08
CA THR A 89 -13.21 -4.02 0.52
C THR A 89 -13.23 -5.08 -0.56
N ILE A 90 -12.17 -5.87 -0.66
CA ILE A 90 -12.11 -7.06 -1.52
C ILE A 90 -12.32 -8.27 -0.61
N ASN A 91 -13.32 -9.09 -0.95
CA ASN A 91 -13.51 -10.40 -0.39
C ASN A 91 -12.93 -11.44 -1.36
N TRP A 92 -11.97 -12.23 -0.88
CA TRP A 92 -11.18 -13.11 -1.73
C TRP A 92 -10.80 -14.38 -1.01
N TYR A 93 -10.59 -15.44 -1.78
CA TYR A 93 -10.14 -16.75 -1.34
C TYR A 93 -8.72 -16.98 -1.82
N ASN A 94 -7.87 -17.43 -0.91
CA ASN A 94 -6.51 -17.85 -1.23
C ASN A 94 -6.51 -19.36 -1.45
N ASN A 95 -6.17 -19.77 -2.68
CA ASN A 95 -6.20 -21.17 -3.09
C ASN A 95 -5.12 -22.00 -2.39
N GLU A 96 -4.03 -21.38 -1.93
CA GLU A 96 -2.89 -22.09 -1.32
C GLU A 96 -3.15 -22.47 0.14
N ASN A 97 -3.75 -21.56 0.93
CA ASN A 97 -4.06 -21.82 2.34
C ASN A 97 -5.53 -22.16 2.60
N GLN A 98 -6.36 -22.18 1.55
CA GLN A 98 -7.77 -22.51 1.59
C GLN A 98 -8.64 -21.64 2.50
N GLU A 99 -8.27 -20.35 2.66
CA GLU A 99 -8.97 -19.41 3.54
C GLU A 99 -9.58 -18.23 2.78
N THR A 100 -10.69 -17.69 3.34
CA THR A 100 -11.34 -16.47 2.84
C THR A 100 -10.91 -15.27 3.67
N PHE A 101 -10.57 -14.17 3.00
CA PHE A 101 -10.12 -12.94 3.61
C PHE A 101 -10.97 -11.74 3.15
N ASN A 102 -11.02 -10.73 4.01
CA ASN A 102 -11.51 -9.40 3.67
C ASN A 102 -10.35 -8.42 3.79
N SER A 103 -10.03 -7.73 2.70
CA SER A 103 -8.91 -6.79 2.67
C SER A 103 -9.40 -5.42 2.21
N SER A 104 -9.11 -4.40 2.99
CA SER A 104 -9.52 -3.02 2.73
C SER A 104 -8.41 -2.25 2.01
N PHE A 105 -8.79 -1.48 0.99
CA PHE A 105 -7.89 -0.73 0.12
C PHE A 105 -8.40 0.69 -0.06
N TYR A 106 -7.46 1.64 -0.04
CA TYR A 106 -7.73 2.99 -0.50
C TYR A 106 -7.18 3.15 -1.91
N GLY A 107 -7.99 3.68 -2.83
CA GLY A 107 -7.58 3.90 -4.22
C GLY A 107 -8.44 4.94 -4.93
N ILE A 108 -7.91 5.49 -6.01
CA ILE A 108 -8.61 6.50 -6.82
C ILE A 108 -9.62 5.90 -7.80
N SER A 109 -9.54 4.58 -8.00
CA SER A 109 -10.44 3.81 -8.86
C SER A 109 -10.35 2.33 -8.50
N LEU A 110 -11.31 1.54 -8.97
CA LEU A 110 -11.28 0.09 -8.85
C LEU A 110 -10.04 -0.52 -9.51
N ILE A 111 -9.58 0.04 -10.64
CA ILE A 111 -8.37 -0.42 -11.35
C ILE A 111 -7.13 -0.23 -10.48
N ASP A 112 -7.00 0.90 -9.78
CA ASP A 112 -5.88 1.13 -8.85
C ASP A 112 -5.91 0.12 -7.70
N VAL A 113 -7.10 -0.17 -7.16
CA VAL A 113 -7.30 -1.14 -6.09
C VAL A 113 -6.93 -2.56 -6.52
N ILE A 114 -7.38 -3.00 -7.69
CA ILE A 114 -7.03 -4.32 -8.26
C ILE A 114 -5.52 -4.43 -8.48
N ARG A 115 -4.89 -3.38 -9.02
CA ARG A 115 -3.43 -3.34 -9.20
C ARG A 115 -2.70 -3.49 -7.86
N LYS A 116 -3.19 -2.85 -6.80
CA LYS A 116 -2.61 -2.96 -5.46
C LYS A 116 -2.77 -4.35 -4.85
N PHE A 117 -3.95 -4.93 -5.05
CA PHE A 117 -4.31 -6.25 -4.55
C PHE A 117 -3.45 -7.34 -5.18
N TYR A 118 -3.31 -7.36 -6.51
CA TYR A 118 -2.53 -8.38 -7.24
C TYR A 118 -1.02 -8.12 -7.26
N TYR A 119 -0.54 -7.05 -6.63
CA TYR A 119 0.89 -6.73 -6.64
C TYR A 119 1.73 -7.90 -6.12
N GLY A 120 2.61 -8.44 -6.98
CA GLY A 120 3.50 -9.54 -6.66
C GLY A 120 2.84 -10.92 -6.53
N LYS A 121 1.58 -11.09 -6.94
CA LYS A 121 0.84 -12.36 -6.83
C LYS A 121 0.51 -12.93 -8.20
N SER A 122 0.44 -14.26 -8.28
CA SER A 122 -0.13 -14.95 -9.43
C SER A 122 -1.64 -14.76 -9.46
N GLN A 123 -2.23 -14.64 -10.65
CA GLN A 123 -3.69 -14.58 -10.78
C GLN A 123 -4.34 -15.93 -10.43
N ASP A 124 -3.62 -17.03 -10.65
CA ASP A 124 -4.15 -18.39 -10.48
C ASP A 124 -4.25 -18.82 -9.01
N SER A 125 -3.58 -18.12 -8.09
CA SER A 125 -3.60 -18.46 -6.66
C SER A 125 -4.75 -17.80 -5.88
N ILE A 126 -5.57 -16.95 -6.52
CA ILE A 126 -6.56 -16.12 -5.84
C ILE A 126 -7.89 -16.08 -6.58
N THR A 127 -8.98 -16.31 -5.85
CA THR A 127 -10.35 -16.10 -6.35
C THR A 127 -10.98 -14.90 -5.67
N ILE A 128 -11.38 -13.87 -6.42
CA ILE A 128 -12.15 -12.73 -5.87
C ILE A 128 -13.64 -13.07 -5.92
N PHE A 129 -14.32 -13.03 -4.77
CA PHE A 129 -15.76 -13.26 -4.68
C PHE A 129 -16.56 -11.98 -4.89
N ASN A 130 -16.14 -10.88 -4.26
CA ASN A 130 -16.77 -9.58 -4.47
C ASN A 130 -15.81 -8.43 -4.16
N ILE A 131 -16.16 -7.26 -4.70
CA ILE A 131 -15.50 -5.99 -4.39
C ILE A 131 -16.58 -4.98 -4.05
N LYS A 132 -16.48 -4.40 -2.87
CA LYS A 132 -17.43 -3.41 -2.36
C LYS A 132 -16.76 -2.05 -2.25
N LEU A 133 -17.40 -1.02 -2.79
CA LEU A 133 -17.10 0.37 -2.47
C LEU A 133 -17.73 0.71 -1.11
N ASN A 134 -16.91 1.12 -0.14
CA ASN A 134 -17.37 1.47 1.21
C ASN A 134 -17.89 2.92 1.23
N PRO A 135 -19.00 3.18 1.92
CA PRO A 135 -19.56 4.53 2.04
C PRO A 135 -18.57 5.47 2.73
N ILE A 136 -18.53 6.72 2.27
CA ILE A 136 -17.76 7.79 2.92
C ILE A 136 -18.51 8.14 4.21
N SER A 137 -17.84 8.05 5.35
CA SER A 137 -18.37 8.48 6.66
C SER A 137 -18.12 9.96 6.90
#